data_AF-A0A2H9QLR8-F1
#
_entry.id   AF-A0A2H9QLR8-F1
#
_cell.length_a   1.000
_cell.length_b   1.000
_cell.length_c   1.000
_cell.angle_alpha   90.00
_cell.angle_beta   90.00
_cell.angle_gamma   90.00
#
_symmetry.space_group_name_H-M   'P 1'
#
loop_
_entity.id
_entity.type
_entity.pdbx_description
1 polymer ?
#
loop_
_entity_poly.entity_id
_entity_poly.type
_entity_poly.pdbx_seq_one_letter_code
_entity_poly.pdbx_strand_id
1 'polypeptide(L)'
;MENGLDNDSVFVEVFGNNPVIKVLDFLLTFADFDYPMTEIAKNSEVSYSTLQTFWDKLVKNKIVVKTRRVGKSDLFKLNTNNPAIKQLIKLDWNLVKGVEEEIPA
;
A
#
# COMPACT_ATOMS: atom_id res chain seq x y z
N MET A 1 -20.93 10.23 8.08
CA MET A 1 -20.18 9.05 7.62
C MET A 1 -19.24 8.71 8.75
N GLU A 2 -19.46 7.56 9.36
CA GLU A 2 -18.91 7.12 10.64
C GLU A 2 -17.41 6.79 10.49
N ASN A 3 -16.60 7.23 11.46
CA ASN A 3 -15.14 7.09 11.48
C ASN A 3 -14.75 5.61 11.41
N GLY A 4 -14.20 5.17 10.28
CA GLY A 4 -13.76 3.79 10.05
C GLY A 4 -12.23 3.58 10.07
N LEU A 5 -11.44 4.59 10.46
CA LEU A 5 -9.96 4.52 10.46
C LEU A 5 -9.33 5.04 11.76
N ASP A 6 -10.09 5.09 12.86
CA ASP A 6 -9.54 5.53 14.16
C ASP A 6 -8.69 4.44 14.85
N ASN A 7 -8.50 3.27 14.22
CA ASN A 7 -7.49 2.28 14.60
C ASN A 7 -6.53 2.07 13.43
N ASP A 8 -5.23 2.16 13.70
CA ASP A 8 -4.18 1.74 12.77
C ASP A 8 -4.50 0.32 12.28
N SER A 9 -4.31 0.02 10.99
CA SER A 9 -4.53 -1.34 10.48
C SER A 9 -3.60 -2.32 11.20
N VAL A 10 -3.97 -3.61 11.26
CA VAL A 10 -3.10 -4.66 11.82
C VAL A 10 -1.71 -4.63 11.15
N PHE A 11 -1.64 -4.25 9.88
CA PHE A 11 -0.38 -4.08 9.16
C PHE A 11 0.48 -2.94 9.75
N VAL A 12 -0.12 -1.77 10.01
CA VAL A 12 0.57 -0.64 10.65
C VAL A 12 0.97 -0.97 12.09
N GLU A 13 0.12 -1.65 12.84
CA GLU A 13 0.42 -2.09 14.21
C GLU A 13 1.62 -3.04 14.26
N VAL A 14 1.71 -4.00 13.34
CA VAL A 14 2.78 -5.02 13.30
C VAL A 14 4.09 -4.47 12.75
N PHE A 15 4.06 -3.69 11.67
CA PHE A 15 5.26 -3.21 10.98
C PHE A 15 5.71 -1.79 11.40
N GLY A 16 4.91 -1.16 12.27
CA GLY A 16 5.19 0.14 12.86
C GLY A 16 4.66 1.32 12.03
N ASN A 17 4.27 2.37 12.76
CA ASN A 17 3.71 3.59 12.19
C ASN A 17 4.82 4.49 11.59
N ASN A 18 5.19 4.22 10.34
CA ASN A 18 6.14 5.02 9.57
C ASN A 18 5.64 5.31 8.14
N PRO A 19 6.18 6.35 7.46
CA PRO A 19 5.63 6.80 6.18
C PRO A 19 5.60 5.74 5.07
N VAL A 20 6.57 4.82 5.04
CA VAL A 20 6.59 3.76 4.02
C VAL A 20 5.48 2.76 4.30
N ILE A 21 5.28 2.37 5.56
CA ILE A 21 4.25 1.42 5.97
C ILE A 21 2.85 1.99 5.76
N LYS A 22 2.58 3.25 6.12
CA LYS A 22 1.28 3.88 5.84
C LYS A 22 0.93 3.93 4.35
N VAL A 23 1.95 4.12 3.49
CA VAL A 23 1.76 4.09 2.03
C VAL A 23 1.50 2.69 1.52
N LEU A 24 2.22 1.69 2.02
CA LEU A 24 1.97 0.30 1.67
C LEU A 24 0.60 -0.18 2.14
N ASP A 25 0.19 0.19 3.36
CA ASP A 25 -1.12 -0.12 3.92
C ASP A 25 -2.27 0.39 3.03
N PHE A 26 -2.22 1.65 2.63
CA PHE A 26 -3.17 2.21 1.67
C PHE A 26 -3.16 1.44 0.33
N LEU A 27 -1.98 1.17 -0.22
CA LEU A 27 -1.86 0.48 -1.50
C LEU A 27 -2.31 -0.98 -1.44
N LEU A 28 -2.17 -1.66 -0.30
CA LEU A 28 -2.67 -3.01 -0.06
C LEU A 28 -4.20 -3.02 0.06
N THR A 29 -4.74 -2.09 0.85
CA THR A 29 -6.19 -1.91 1.05
C THR A 29 -6.92 -1.62 -0.27
N PHE A 30 -6.32 -0.81 -1.14
CA PHE A 30 -6.90 -0.40 -2.42
C PHE A 30 -6.12 -0.95 -3.64
N ALA A 31 -5.62 -2.18 -3.54
CA ALA A 31 -4.72 -2.79 -4.55
C ALA A 31 -5.28 -2.85 -5.98
N ASP A 32 -6.61 -2.85 -6.15
CA ASP A 32 -7.28 -2.91 -7.45
C ASP A 32 -7.43 -1.55 -8.14
N PHE A 33 -7.13 -0.45 -7.45
CA PHE A 33 -7.33 0.91 -7.93
C PHE A 33 -6.02 1.63 -8.24
N ASP A 34 -6.09 2.63 -9.13
CA ASP A 34 -4.97 3.49 -9.46
C ASP A 34 -5.21 4.93 -9.01
N TYR A 35 -4.17 5.56 -8.45
CA TYR A 35 -4.23 6.89 -7.86
C TYR A 35 -3.04 7.74 -8.28
N PRO A 36 -3.20 9.07 -8.40
CA PRO A 36 -2.04 9.96 -8.48
C PRO A 36 -1.30 9.99 -7.14
N MET A 37 0.01 10.24 -7.16
CA MET A 37 0.83 10.32 -5.94
C MET A 37 0.28 11.29 -4.89
N THR A 38 -0.41 12.35 -5.31
CA THR A 38 -1.05 13.32 -4.40
C THR A 38 -2.17 12.70 -3.58
N GLU A 39 -2.97 11.81 -4.18
CA GLU A 39 -4.03 11.09 -3.47
C GLU A 39 -3.46 9.97 -2.62
N ILE A 40 -2.40 9.29 -3.08
CA ILE A 40 -1.68 8.30 -2.28
C ILE A 40 -1.13 8.96 -1.01
N ALA A 41 -0.40 10.07 -1.14
CA ALA A 41 0.12 10.83 -0.02
C ALA A 41 -1.00 11.23 0.97
N LYS A 42 -2.09 11.80 0.45
CA LYS A 42 -3.23 12.25 1.26
C LYS A 42 -3.88 11.09 2.03
N ASN A 43 -4.23 10.00 1.35
CA ASN A 43 -4.96 8.89 1.95
C ASN A 43 -4.08 7.99 2.84
N SER A 44 -2.77 8.02 2.64
CA SER A 44 -1.79 7.41 3.56
C SER A 44 -1.42 8.33 4.73
N GLU A 45 -1.99 9.53 4.81
CA GLU A 45 -1.63 10.56 5.81
C GLU A 45 -0.12 10.83 5.88
N VAL A 46 0.52 10.86 4.70
CA VAL A 46 1.95 11.15 4.52
C VAL A 46 2.07 12.43 3.70
N SER A 47 2.97 13.33 4.11
CA SER A 47 3.20 14.54 3.32
C SER A 47 3.72 14.19 1.93
N TYR A 48 3.34 14.95 0.90
CA TYR A 48 3.78 14.69 -0.47
C TYR A 48 5.31 14.71 -0.61
N SER A 49 5.99 15.63 0.07
CA SER A 49 7.46 15.69 0.08
C SER A 49 8.08 14.45 0.72
N THR A 50 7.50 13.94 1.81
CA THR A 50 7.92 12.66 2.44
C THR A 50 7.75 11.50 1.46
N LEU A 51 6.60 11.38 0.79
CA LEU A 51 6.35 10.35 -0.22
C LEU A 51 7.43 10.36 -1.31
N GLN A 52 7.77 11.56 -1.82
CA GLN A 52 8.78 11.72 -2.86
C GLN A 52 10.16 11.20 -2.46
N THR A 53 10.51 11.19 -1.17
CA THR A 53 11.83 10.70 -0.70
C THR A 53 12.05 9.20 -0.94
N PHE A 54 10.98 8.42 -1.09
CA PHE A 54 11.06 6.97 -1.29
C PHE A 54 10.27 6.45 -2.49
N TRP A 55 9.47 7.27 -3.16
CA TRP A 55 8.64 6.83 -4.29
C TRP A 55 9.44 6.16 -5.42
N ASP A 56 10.58 6.75 -5.78
CA ASP A 56 11.46 6.20 -6.82
C ASP A 56 11.94 4.80 -6.47
N LYS A 57 12.12 4.48 -5.18
CA LYS A 57 12.46 3.13 -4.73
C LYS A 57 11.29 2.17 -4.95
N LEU A 58 10.05 2.58 -4.67
CA LEU A 58 8.87 1.74 -4.90
C LEU A 58 8.70 1.42 -6.40
N VAL A 59 8.91 2.42 -7.26
CA VAL A 59 8.85 2.23 -8.72
C VAL A 59 10.00 1.34 -9.21
N LYS A 60 11.24 1.63 -8.79
CA LYS A 60 12.43 0.87 -9.21
C LYS A 60 12.35 -0.61 -8.81
N ASN A 61 11.82 -0.89 -7.61
CA ASN A 61 11.63 -2.26 -7.13
C ASN A 61 10.33 -2.91 -7.65
N LYS A 62 9.62 -2.24 -8.57
CA LYS A 62 8.36 -2.72 -9.16
C LYS A 62 7.32 -3.08 -8.10
N ILE A 63 7.31 -2.36 -6.97
CA ILE A 63 6.27 -2.43 -5.94
C ILE A 63 5.02 -1.74 -6.45
N VAL A 64 5.19 -0.55 -7.03
CA VAL A 64 4.14 0.19 -7.74
C VAL A 64 4.48 0.30 -9.21
N VAL A 65 3.45 0.43 -10.05
CA VAL A 65 3.57 0.65 -11.48
C VAL A 65 2.70 1.81 -11.93
N LYS A 66 3.22 2.63 -12.84
CA LYS A 66 2.42 3.62 -13.55
C LYS A 66 1.44 2.90 -14.46
N THR A 67 0.17 3.28 -14.41
CA THR A 67 -0.91 2.64 -15.20
C THR A 67 -1.26 3.47 -16.43
N ARG A 68 -1.64 4.73 -16.21
CA ARG A 68 -2.15 5.66 -17.23
C ARG A 68 -1.89 7.10 -16.82
N ARG A 69 -2.19 8.02 -17.73
CA ARG A 69 -2.21 9.46 -17.47
C ARG A 69 -3.65 9.95 -17.62
N VAL A 70 -4.12 10.73 -16.66
CA VAL A 70 -5.44 11.40 -16.69
C VAL A 70 -5.20 12.90 -16.52
N GLY A 71 -5.54 13.68 -17.55
CA GLY A 71 -5.16 15.09 -17.63
C GLY A 71 -3.64 15.26 -17.55
N LYS A 72 -3.17 15.97 -16.52
CA LYS A 72 -1.73 16.21 -16.27
C LYS A 72 -1.12 15.25 -15.23
N SER A 73 -1.91 14.32 -14.69
CA SER A 73 -1.49 13.46 -13.58
C SER A 73 -1.20 12.03 -14.05
N ASP A 74 -0.08 11.48 -13.60
CA ASP A 74 0.23 10.07 -13.74
C ASP A 74 -0.38 9.29 -12.59
N LEU A 75 -1.07 8.19 -12.92
CA LEU A 75 -1.68 7.30 -11.94
C LEU A 75 -0.80 6.06 -11.74
N PHE A 76 -0.80 5.57 -10.51
CA PHE A 76 -0.01 4.44 -10.07
C PHE A 76 -0.89 3.48 -9.29
N LYS A 77 -0.55 2.20 -9.35
CA LYS A 77 -1.18 1.16 -8.53
C LYS A 77 -0.15 0.18 -7.99
N LEU A 78 -0.57 -0.61 -7.01
CA LEU A 78 0.19 -1.75 -6.52
C LEU A 78 0.41 -2.76 -7.67
N ASN A 79 1.64 -3.24 -7.82
CA ASN A 79 1.98 -4.18 -8.88
C ASN A 79 1.63 -5.61 -8.51
N THR A 80 0.35 -5.97 -8.61
CA THR A 80 -0.16 -7.31 -8.29
C THR A 80 0.39 -8.42 -9.20
N ASN A 81 1.13 -8.08 -10.27
CA ASN A 81 1.86 -9.06 -11.09
C ASN A 81 3.22 -9.45 -10.48
N ASN A 82 3.77 -8.67 -9.56
CA ASN A 82 5.05 -8.97 -8.90
C ASN A 82 4.85 -10.08 -7.86
N PRO A 83 5.59 -11.21 -7.94
CA PRO A 83 5.44 -12.33 -7.00
C PRO A 83 5.64 -11.93 -5.53
N ALA A 84 6.59 -11.04 -5.23
CA ALA A 84 6.83 -10.56 -3.88
C ALA A 84 5.63 -9.75 -3.34
N ILE A 85 4.98 -8.97 -4.22
CA ILE A 85 3.78 -8.21 -3.86
C ILE A 85 2.58 -9.12 -3.64
N LYS A 86 2.43 -10.19 -4.44
CA LYS A 86 1.40 -11.22 -4.18
C LYS A 86 1.57 -11.87 -2.80
N GLN A 87 2.81 -12.15 -2.41
CA GLN A 87 3.11 -12.68 -1.07
C GLN A 87 2.79 -11.66 0.03
N LEU A 88 3.12 -10.38 -0.17
CA LEU A 88 2.80 -9.32 0.79
C LEU A 88 1.29 -9.15 0.96
N ILE A 89 0.50 -9.19 -0.12
CA ILE A 89 -0.96 -9.18 -0.06
C ILE A 89 -1.46 -10.38 0.75
N LYS A 90 -0.95 -11.59 0.48
CA LYS A 90 -1.33 -12.78 1.25
C LYS A 90 -1.03 -12.62 2.74
N LEU A 91 0.13 -12.06 3.07
CA LEU A 91 0.52 -11.79 4.46
C LEU A 91 -0.44 -10.81 5.13
N ASP A 92 -0.75 -9.69 4.48
CA ASP A 92 -1.69 -8.68 4.96
C ASP A 92 -3.08 -9.28 5.26
N TRP A 93 -3.63 -10.08 4.33
CA TRP A 93 -4.88 -10.81 4.55
C TRP A 93 -4.83 -11.78 5.73
N ASN A 94 -3.71 -12.47 5.91
CA ASN A 94 -3.53 -13.43 7.00
C ASN A 94 -3.44 -12.71 8.37
N LEU A 95 -2.82 -11.53 8.42
CA LEU A 95 -2.75 -10.71 9.63
C LEU A 95 -4.12 -10.22 10.08
N VAL A 96 -4.97 -9.78 9.14
CA VAL A 96 -6.35 -9.33 9.45
C VAL A 96 -7.21 -10.48 9.96
N LYS A 97 -7.09 -11.67 9.37
CA LYS A 97 -7.91 -12.82 9.75
C LYS A 97 -7.48 -13.43 11.08
N GLY A 98 -6.21 -13.28 11.49
CA GLY A 98 -5.70 -13.87 12.72
C GLY A 98 -5.81 -15.41 12.76
N VAL A 99 -5.82 -16.07 11.60
CA VAL A 99 -6.03 -17.53 11.51
C VAL A 99 -4.91 -18.23 10.75
N GLU A 100 -4.27 -19.15 11.48
CA GLU A 100 -3.48 -20.27 11.01
C GLU A 100 -4.24 -21.07 9.92
N GLU A 101 -3.68 -21.17 8.73
CA GLU A 101 -3.66 -22.49 8.10
C GLU A 101 -2.30 -23.07 8.47
N GLU A 102 -2.30 -24.15 9.27
CA GLU A 102 -1.11 -24.97 9.48
C GLU A 102 -0.44 -25.17 8.12
N ILE A 103 0.82 -24.75 8.00
CA ILE A 103 1.65 -25.15 6.87
C ILE A 103 1.81 -26.66 7.04
N PRO A 104 1.26 -27.51 6.15
CA PRO A 104 1.57 -28.92 6.21
C PRO A 104 3.09 -29.05 6.05
N ALA A 105 3.71 -29.72 7.01
CA ALA A 105 5.15 -29.97 7.06
C ALA A 105 5.68 -30.59 5.76
#